data_AF-A0A8D3DN28-F1
#
_entry.id   AF-A0A8D3DN28-F1
#
_cell.length_a   1.000
_cell.length_b   1.000
_cell.length_c   1.000
_cell.angle_alpha   90.00
_cell.angle_beta   90.00
_cell.angle_gamma   90.00
#
_symmetry.space_group_name_H-M   'P 1'
#
loop_
_entity.id
_entity.type
_entity.pdbx_description
1 polymer ?
#
loop_
_entity_poly.entity_id
_entity_poly.type
_entity_poly.pdbx_seq_one_letter_code
_entity_poly.pdbx_strand_id
1 'polypeptide(L)'
;MVVSTLEYFYLVQCLYNGSVSEHLLASRRPALTVRIETMAHYEEVNVRGYEEFSHAVSERKGKDIFAYFSGDKDVQGKSWCPDCVKAEPVVRGEMTHLPEGSVFIYCQVGERAYWKDPSNDFKKTLKLSGVPTLLRYGTPQKLVEDECLKAELVRMMFTED
;
A
#
# COMPACT_ATOMS: atom_id res chain seq x y z
N MET A 1 4.96 13.70 36.04
CA MET A 1 3.86 13.08 36.80
C MET A 1 4.13 11.59 36.84
N VAL A 2 4.30 11.05 38.03
CA VAL A 2 4.67 9.65 38.26
C VAL A 2 3.42 8.80 37.99
N VAL A 3 3.43 8.02 36.92
CA VAL A 3 2.32 7.11 36.62
C VAL A 3 2.34 6.02 37.69
N SER A 4 1.27 5.94 38.47
CA SER A 4 1.14 4.98 39.56
C SER A 4 1.29 3.56 39.02
N THR A 5 2.11 2.74 39.66
CA THR A 5 2.41 1.35 39.27
C THR A 5 1.16 0.46 39.13
N LEU A 6 0.03 0.89 39.70
CA LEU A 6 -1.27 0.21 39.61
C LEU A 6 -1.99 0.43 38.27
N GLU A 7 -1.80 1.56 37.58
CA GLU A 7 -2.42 1.80 36.25
C GLU A 7 -1.73 0.99 35.15
N TYR A 8 -0.42 0.77 35.27
CA TYR A 8 0.34 -0.05 34.33
C TYR A 8 -0.07 -1.53 34.38
N PHE A 9 -0.36 -2.04 35.59
CA PHE A 9 -0.81 -3.43 35.77
C PHE A 9 -2.17 -3.70 35.11
N TYR A 10 -3.10 -2.74 35.17
CA TYR A 10 -4.42 -2.88 34.54
C TYR A 10 -4.35 -2.88 33.01
N LEU A 11 -3.50 -2.04 32.42
CA LEU A 11 -3.27 -1.97 30.98
C LEU A 11 -2.70 -3.28 30.42
N VAL A 12 -1.75 -3.91 31.13
CA VAL A 12 -1.19 -5.20 30.71
C VAL A 12 -2.22 -6.33 30.82
N GLN A 13 -3.11 -6.28 31.83
CA GLN A 13 -4.13 -7.31 32.02
C GLN A 13 -5.25 -7.25 30.96
N CYS A 14 -5.62 -6.06 30.49
CA CYS A 14 -6.59 -5.87 29.41
C CYS A 14 -6.09 -6.38 28.04
N LEU A 15 -4.78 -6.28 27.78
CA LEU A 15 -4.16 -6.81 26.56
C LEU A 15 -4.13 -8.34 26.53
N TYR A 16 -4.09 -9.01 27.69
CA TYR A 16 -3.92 -10.47 27.76
C TYR A 16 -5.23 -11.26 27.68
N ASN A 17 -6.38 -10.69 28.06
CA ASN A 17 -7.62 -11.45 28.27
C ASN A 17 -8.82 -11.07 27.38
N GLY A 18 -8.67 -10.18 26.39
CA GLY A 18 -9.56 -10.10 25.23
C GLY A 18 -11.09 -10.05 25.45
N SER A 19 -11.60 -9.57 26.58
CA SER A 19 -13.05 -9.42 26.78
C SER A 19 -13.38 -8.07 27.40
N VAL A 20 -14.22 -7.30 26.71
CA VAL A 20 -14.77 -6.03 27.19
C VAL A 20 -16.15 -6.32 27.74
N SER A 21 -16.34 -6.21 29.06
CA SER A 21 -17.67 -6.16 29.66
C SER A 21 -17.99 -4.71 30.01
N GLU A 22 -18.99 -4.15 29.34
CA GLU A 22 -19.61 -2.88 29.67
C GLU A 22 -20.22 -2.96 31.08
N HIS A 23 -19.60 -2.32 32.07
CA HIS A 23 -20.28 -1.73 33.23
C HIS A 23 -19.27 -0.91 34.07
N LEU A 24 -19.20 0.41 33.84
CA LEU A 24 -19.49 1.44 34.85
C LEU A 24 -19.29 2.84 34.25
N LEU A 25 -20.42 3.53 34.08
CA LEU A 25 -20.48 4.97 33.85
C LEU A 25 -20.16 5.74 35.13
N ALA A 26 -19.70 6.98 34.93
CA ALA A 26 -19.63 8.09 35.89
C ALA A 26 -18.29 8.33 36.62
N SER A 27 -17.29 8.85 35.90
CA SER A 27 -16.58 10.03 36.39
C SER A 27 -16.22 10.96 35.23
N ARG A 28 -16.61 12.23 35.35
CA ARG A 28 -16.37 13.29 34.38
C ARG A 28 -14.88 13.63 34.34
N ARG A 29 -14.14 13.07 33.39
CA ARG A 29 -12.96 13.70 32.81
C ARG A 29 -13.31 13.97 31.34
N PRO A 30 -12.93 15.12 30.74
CA PRO A 30 -13.05 15.25 29.30
C PRO A 30 -12.24 14.08 28.72
N ALA A 31 -12.92 13.19 28.01
CA ALA A 31 -12.28 12.10 27.32
C ALA A 31 -11.26 12.74 26.39
N LEU A 32 -9.99 12.68 26.78
CA LEU A 32 -8.90 12.85 25.84
C LEU A 32 -9.09 11.66 24.90
N THR A 33 -9.79 11.87 23.79
CA THR A 33 -9.84 10.90 22.71
C THR A 33 -8.39 10.80 22.25
N VAL A 34 -7.65 9.83 22.78
CA VAL A 34 -6.41 9.38 22.19
C VAL A 34 -6.84 8.79 20.86
N ARG A 35 -6.86 9.64 19.83
CA ARG A 35 -6.87 9.18 18.45
C ARG A 35 -5.53 8.49 18.30
N ILE A 36 -5.53 7.17 18.44
CA ILE A 36 -4.46 6.35 17.91
C ILE A 36 -4.65 6.46 16.40
N GLU A 37 -4.11 7.52 15.81
CA GLU A 37 -3.91 7.58 14.38
C GLU A 37 -2.89 6.48 14.11
N THR A 38 -3.37 5.31 13.68
CA THR A 38 -2.54 4.31 13.03
C THR A 38 -1.94 4.99 11.82
N MET A 39 -0.80 5.66 12.01
CA MET A 39 0.01 6.09 10.89
C MET A 39 0.36 4.82 10.13
N ALA A 40 0.02 4.78 8.84
CA ALA A 40 0.42 3.66 8.01
C ALA A 40 1.95 3.50 8.15
N HIS A 41 2.42 2.26 8.32
CA HIS A 41 3.85 1.95 8.40
C HIS A 41 4.56 2.15 7.05
N TYR A 42 3.82 2.52 6.01
CA TYR A 42 4.31 2.80 4.67
C TYR A 42 3.77 4.15 4.17
N GLU A 43 4.48 4.74 3.21
CA GLU A 43 4.05 5.94 2.47
C GLU A 43 3.31 5.52 1.19
N GLU A 44 2.09 6.02 0.94
CA GLU A 44 1.39 5.81 -0.35
C GLU A 44 1.47 7.05 -1.24
N VAL A 45 1.81 6.84 -2.51
CA VAL A 45 1.96 7.90 -3.51
C VAL A 45 1.14 7.54 -4.75
N ASN A 46 0.33 8.48 -5.23
CA ASN A 46 -0.45 8.30 -6.46
C ASN A 46 0.14 9.19 -7.54
N VAL A 47 0.46 8.61 -8.70
CA VAL A 47 1.06 9.31 -9.84
C VAL A 47 0.42 8.88 -11.15
N ARG A 48 0.54 9.71 -12.19
CA ARG A 48 0.09 9.41 -13.55
C ARG A 48 1.20 9.67 -14.56
N GLY A 49 1.48 8.68 -15.40
CA GLY A 49 2.51 8.76 -16.42
C GLY A 49 3.93 8.53 -15.90
N TYR A 50 4.85 8.35 -16.83
CA TYR A 50 6.22 7.92 -16.54
C TYR A 50 7.05 9.02 -15.86
N GLU A 51 6.84 10.28 -16.24
CA GLU A 51 7.57 11.42 -15.68
C GLU A 51 7.27 11.59 -14.18
N GLU A 52 5.99 11.62 -13.79
CA GLU A 52 5.59 11.69 -12.39
C GLU A 52 6.09 10.48 -11.58
N PHE A 53 6.04 9.27 -12.18
CA PHE A 53 6.61 8.07 -11.58
C PHE A 53 8.11 8.22 -11.32
N SER A 54 8.88 8.68 -12.32
CA SER A 54 10.32 8.86 -12.20
C SER A 54 10.67 9.90 -11.15
N HIS A 55 9.91 11.00 -11.10
CA HIS A 55 10.06 12.02 -10.07
C HIS A 55 9.79 11.45 -8.68
N ALA A 56 8.68 10.74 -8.49
CA ALA A 56 8.30 10.16 -7.20
C ALA A 56 9.34 9.17 -6.68
N VAL A 57 9.90 8.33 -7.55
CA VAL A 57 11.02 7.45 -7.21
C VAL A 57 12.25 8.26 -6.80
N SER A 58 12.57 9.33 -7.52
CA SER A 58 13.77 10.14 -7.29
C SER A 58 13.77 10.88 -5.95
N GLU A 59 12.59 11.27 -5.45
CA GLU A 59 12.41 11.91 -4.14
C GLU A 59 12.57 10.93 -2.98
N ARG A 60 12.47 9.61 -3.25
CA ARG A 60 12.39 8.54 -2.24
C ARG A 60 13.59 7.60 -2.30
N LYS A 61 14.73 8.12 -2.78
CA LYS A 61 15.99 7.38 -2.84
C LYS A 61 16.35 6.82 -1.46
N GLY A 62 16.74 5.54 -1.45
CA GLY A 62 17.12 4.83 -0.23
C GLY A 62 15.96 4.19 0.53
N LYS A 63 14.71 4.40 0.11
CA LYS A 63 13.56 3.63 0.61
C LYS A 63 13.33 2.39 -0.25
N ASP A 64 12.69 1.37 0.33
CA ASP A 64 12.13 0.25 -0.43
C ASP A 64 10.85 0.74 -1.12
N ILE A 65 10.76 0.55 -2.44
CA ILE A 65 9.67 1.10 -3.26
C ILE A 65 8.96 -0.04 -3.99
N PHE A 66 7.68 -0.18 -3.73
CA PHE A 66 6.77 -1.08 -4.42
C PHE A 66 5.89 -0.27 -5.37
N ALA A 67 6.06 -0.46 -6.67
CA ALA A 67 5.33 0.26 -7.71
C ALA A 67 4.26 -0.64 -8.31
N TYR A 68 3.00 -0.22 -8.22
CA TYR A 68 1.86 -0.86 -8.86
C TYR A 68 1.42 -0.06 -10.08
N PHE A 69 1.61 -0.64 -11.27
CA PHE A 69 1.26 -0.04 -12.55
C PHE A 69 -0.12 -0.54 -13.00
N SER A 70 -1.03 0.40 -13.22
CA SER A 70 -2.42 0.14 -13.58
C SER A 70 -2.84 1.02 -14.76
N GLY A 71 -3.80 0.55 -15.57
CA GLY A 71 -4.40 1.39 -16.59
C GLY A 71 -5.17 2.57 -15.97
N ASP A 72 -5.16 3.72 -16.66
CA ASP A 72 -5.93 4.90 -16.24
C ASP A 72 -7.38 4.58 -15.88
N LYS A 73 -7.83 5.22 -14.80
CA LYS A 73 -9.20 5.17 -14.31
C LYS A 73 -10.05 6.23 -15.00
N ASP A 74 -11.27 5.85 -15.36
CA ASP A 74 -12.30 6.78 -15.81
C ASP A 74 -12.86 7.64 -14.66
N VAL A 75 -13.86 8.48 -14.96
CA VAL A 75 -14.54 9.33 -13.98
C VAL A 75 -15.28 8.54 -12.88
N GLN A 76 -15.53 7.25 -13.09
CA GLN A 76 -16.13 6.35 -12.11
C GLN A 76 -15.07 5.61 -11.27
N GLY A 77 -13.78 5.91 -11.49
CA GLY A 77 -12.67 5.26 -10.81
C GLY A 77 -12.34 3.88 -11.37
N LYS A 78 -12.88 3.50 -12.54
CA LYS A 78 -12.68 2.18 -13.13
C LYS A 78 -11.57 2.23 -14.18
N SER A 79 -10.58 1.35 -14.05
CA SER A 79 -9.52 1.21 -15.05
C SER A 79 -10.08 0.69 -16.38
N TRP A 80 -9.53 1.16 -17.50
CA TRP A 80 -9.82 0.57 -18.83
C TRP A 80 -9.34 -0.88 -18.94
N CYS A 81 -8.46 -1.34 -18.04
CA CYS A 81 -7.97 -2.71 -17.97
C CYS A 81 -8.80 -3.54 -16.98
N PRO A 82 -9.55 -4.57 -17.44
CA PRO A 82 -10.35 -5.42 -16.56
C PRO A 82 -9.53 -6.14 -15.48
N ASP A 83 -8.30 -6.54 -15.78
CA ASP A 83 -7.46 -7.25 -14.82
C ASP A 83 -6.90 -6.31 -13.74
N CYS A 84 -6.66 -5.04 -14.09
CA CYS A 84 -6.35 -4.01 -13.09
C CYS A 84 -7.50 -3.83 -12.09
N VAL A 85 -8.75 -3.80 -12.58
CA VAL A 85 -9.94 -3.69 -11.71
C VAL A 85 -10.06 -4.87 -10.74
N LYS A 86 -9.72 -6.09 -11.19
CA LYS A 86 -9.77 -7.29 -10.35
C LYS A 86 -8.60 -7.40 -9.38
N ALA A 87 -7.40 -6.99 -9.81
CA ALA A 87 -6.17 -7.16 -9.03
C ALA A 87 -5.96 -6.07 -7.98
N GLU A 88 -6.42 -4.83 -8.23
CA GLU A 88 -6.26 -3.74 -7.26
C GLU A 88 -6.77 -4.09 -5.85
N PRO A 89 -7.96 -4.68 -5.63
CA PRO A 89 -8.39 -5.05 -4.28
C PRO A 89 -7.55 -6.16 -3.65
N VAL A 90 -6.96 -7.06 -4.45
CA VAL A 90 -6.04 -8.11 -3.95
C VAL A 90 -4.74 -7.47 -3.47
N VAL A 91 -4.14 -6.61 -4.30
CA VAL A 91 -2.89 -5.90 -3.95
C VAL A 91 -3.10 -5.02 -2.73
N ARG A 92 -4.20 -4.27 -2.69
CA ARG A 92 -4.55 -3.42 -1.55
C ARG A 92 -4.82 -4.22 -0.27
N GLY A 93 -5.39 -5.41 -0.39
CA GLY A 93 -5.65 -6.30 0.74
C GLY A 93 -4.40 -6.78 1.46
N GLU A 94 -3.25 -6.82 0.76
CA GLU A 94 -1.99 -7.29 1.34
C GLU A 94 -1.06 -6.14 1.80
N MET A 95 -1.43 -4.87 1.59
CA MET A 95 -0.60 -3.71 1.93
C MET A 95 -0.19 -3.62 3.41
N THR A 96 -0.90 -4.30 4.31
CA THR A 96 -0.52 -4.37 5.73
C THR A 96 0.78 -5.13 5.99
N HIS A 97 1.29 -5.86 4.98
CA HIS A 97 2.55 -6.61 5.04
C HIS A 97 3.73 -5.86 4.42
N LEU A 98 3.52 -4.61 3.98
CA LEU A 98 4.61 -3.79 3.47
C LEU A 98 5.69 -3.59 4.55
N PRO A 99 6.98 -3.48 4.19
CA PRO A 99 8.02 -3.19 5.16
C PRO A 99 7.82 -1.82 5.81
N GLU A 100 8.18 -1.69 7.09
CA GLU A 100 8.15 -0.40 7.80
C GLU A 100 9.04 0.63 7.09
N GLY A 101 8.50 1.83 6.87
CA GLY A 101 9.17 2.93 6.17
C GLY A 101 9.23 2.78 4.65
N SER A 102 8.64 1.72 4.07
CA SER A 102 8.58 1.52 2.62
C SER A 102 7.61 2.49 1.93
N VAL A 103 7.63 2.48 0.61
CA VAL A 103 6.79 3.32 -0.24
C VAL A 103 5.99 2.43 -1.18
N PHE A 104 4.68 2.65 -1.23
CA PHE A 104 3.82 2.11 -2.27
C PHE A 104 3.45 3.21 -3.28
N ILE A 105 3.85 3.04 -4.54
CA ILE A 105 3.51 3.97 -5.63
C ILE A 105 2.42 3.33 -6.50
N TYR A 106 1.21 3.90 -6.48
CA TYR A 106 0.17 3.60 -7.44
C TYR A 106 0.37 4.47 -8.69
N CYS A 107 0.77 3.87 -9.80
CA CYS A 107 1.07 4.55 -11.05
C CYS A 107 0.02 4.21 -12.12
N GLN A 108 -0.71 5.24 -12.56
CA GLN A 108 -1.58 5.16 -13.72
C GLN A 108 -0.74 5.34 -15.00
N VAL A 109 -0.66 4.31 -15.84
CA VAL A 109 0.28 4.26 -16.97
C VAL A 109 -0.12 5.12 -18.16
N GLY A 110 -1.32 5.72 -18.15
CA GLY A 110 -1.90 6.42 -19.28
C GLY A 110 -3.07 5.67 -19.91
N GLU A 111 -3.60 6.28 -20.96
CA GLU A 111 -4.68 5.74 -21.78
C GLU A 111 -4.27 4.43 -22.47
N ARG A 112 -5.26 3.58 -22.78
CA ARG A 112 -5.03 2.29 -23.45
C ARG A 112 -4.24 2.41 -24.76
N ALA A 113 -4.42 3.50 -25.50
CA ALA A 113 -3.70 3.75 -26.75
C ALA A 113 -2.19 3.93 -26.52
N TYR A 114 -1.82 4.73 -25.51
CA TYR A 114 -0.43 4.90 -25.10
C TYR A 114 0.18 3.58 -24.59
N TRP A 115 -0.56 2.83 -23.78
CA TRP A 115 -0.09 1.53 -23.30
C TRP A 115 0.18 0.54 -24.43
N LYS A 116 -0.61 0.55 -25.51
CA LYS A 116 -0.42 -0.35 -26.66
C LYS A 116 0.85 -0.06 -27.44
N ASP A 117 1.32 1.19 -27.48
CA ASP A 117 2.56 1.54 -28.18
C ASP A 117 3.74 0.75 -27.56
N PRO A 118 4.48 -0.07 -28.32
CA PRO A 118 5.69 -0.75 -27.82
C PRO A 118 6.81 0.23 -27.46
N SER A 119 6.74 1.47 -27.95
CA SER A 119 7.74 2.50 -27.80
C SER A 119 7.52 3.43 -26.60
N ASN A 120 6.48 3.18 -25.79
CA ASN A 120 6.22 3.97 -24.59
C ASN A 120 7.32 3.83 -23.52
N ASP A 121 7.42 4.82 -22.63
CA ASP A 121 8.54 4.93 -21.70
C ASP A 121 8.58 3.81 -20.64
N PHE A 122 7.41 3.33 -20.20
CA PHE A 122 7.33 2.21 -19.26
C PHE A 122 7.91 0.93 -19.87
N LYS A 123 7.57 0.62 -21.12
CA LYS A 123 8.08 -0.57 -21.83
C LYS A 123 9.56 -0.42 -22.19
N LYS A 124 9.99 0.76 -22.64
CA LYS A 124 11.39 1.01 -22.99
C LYS A 124 12.32 0.97 -21.79
N THR A 125 11.93 1.61 -20.69
CA THR A 125 12.83 1.84 -19.56
C THR A 125 12.67 0.81 -18.45
N LEU A 126 11.43 0.48 -18.06
CA LEU A 126 11.16 -0.49 -16.98
C LEU A 126 10.92 -1.91 -17.48
N LYS A 127 10.85 -2.11 -18.81
CA LYS A 127 10.59 -3.42 -19.43
C LYS A 127 9.31 -4.08 -18.89
N LEU A 128 8.27 -3.27 -18.70
CA LEU A 128 6.95 -3.79 -18.34
C LEU A 128 6.33 -4.49 -19.55
N SER A 129 5.82 -5.71 -19.37
CA SER A 129 5.17 -6.49 -20.43
C SER A 129 3.65 -6.39 -20.42
N GLY A 130 3.05 -6.14 -19.25
CA GLY A 130 1.60 -6.12 -19.04
C GLY A 130 1.18 -5.15 -17.93
N VAL A 131 -0.12 -4.85 -17.87
CA VAL A 131 -0.75 -4.24 -16.68
C VAL A 131 -1.94 -5.10 -16.27
N PRO A 132 -2.17 -5.34 -14.97
CA PRO A 132 -1.42 -4.77 -13.84
C PRO A 132 0.00 -5.35 -13.71
N THR A 133 0.93 -4.57 -13.17
CA THR A 133 2.25 -5.07 -12.75
C THR A 133 2.58 -4.52 -11.37
N LEU A 134 2.96 -5.38 -10.42
CA LEU A 134 3.57 -4.99 -9.15
C LEU A 134 5.07 -5.23 -9.24
N LEU A 135 5.88 -4.18 -9.05
CA LEU A 135 7.34 -4.21 -9.17
C LEU A 135 7.96 -3.75 -7.86
N ARG A 136 8.94 -4.48 -7.34
CA ARG A 136 9.86 -3.95 -6.34
C ARG A 136 10.99 -3.20 -7.05
N TYR A 137 10.98 -1.89 -6.93
CA TYR A 137 11.85 -1.02 -7.72
C TYR A 137 13.32 -1.22 -7.34
N GLY A 138 14.19 -1.33 -8.35
CA GLY A 138 15.61 -1.59 -8.15
C GLY A 138 15.98 -3.08 -8.09
N THR A 139 15.01 -3.99 -8.12
CA THR A 139 15.21 -5.45 -8.17
C THR A 139 14.57 -6.05 -9.43
N PRO A 140 14.88 -7.30 -9.80
CA PRO A 140 14.19 -7.99 -10.90
C PRO A 140 12.79 -8.50 -10.52
N GLN A 141 12.39 -8.44 -9.25
CA GLN A 141 11.15 -9.00 -8.74
C GLN A 141 9.95 -8.22 -9.27
N LYS A 142 9.06 -8.91 -9.99
CA LYS A 142 7.79 -8.36 -10.49
C LYS A 142 6.71 -9.44 -10.51
N LEU A 143 5.48 -9.05 -10.25
CA LEU A 143 4.27 -9.84 -10.51
C LEU A 143 3.53 -9.18 -11.67
N VAL A 144 3.15 -9.95 -12.68
CA VAL A 144 2.50 -9.46 -13.89
C VAL A 144 1.14 -10.11 -14.05
N GLU A 145 0.13 -9.29 -14.37
CA GLU A 145 -1.23 -9.70 -14.73
C GLU A 145 -1.85 -10.68 -13.71
N ASP A 146 -2.00 -11.96 -14.06
CA ASP A 146 -2.61 -12.98 -13.21
C ASP A 146 -1.86 -13.21 -11.89
N GLU A 147 -0.56 -12.90 -11.84
CA GLU A 147 0.22 -13.00 -10.61
C GLU A 147 -0.22 -11.96 -9.56
N CYS A 148 -0.72 -10.79 -10.01
CA CYS A 148 -1.27 -9.77 -9.11
C CYS A 148 -2.63 -10.17 -8.52
N LEU A 149 -3.28 -11.23 -9.03
CA LEU A 149 -4.52 -11.78 -8.49
C LEU A 149 -4.28 -12.79 -7.36
N LYS A 150 -3.02 -13.19 -7.13
CA LYS A 150 -2.65 -14.20 -6.14
C LYS A 150 -2.15 -13.51 -4.87
N ALA A 151 -3.02 -13.42 -3.86
CA ALA A 151 -2.71 -12.78 -2.58
C ALA A 151 -1.40 -13.31 -1.94
N GLU A 152 -1.14 -14.61 -2.05
CA GLU A 152 0.11 -15.22 -1.56
C GLU A 152 1.36 -14.65 -2.24
N LEU A 153 1.34 -14.45 -3.57
CA LEU A 153 2.48 -13.91 -4.31
C LEU A 153 2.68 -12.43 -3.97
N VAL A 154 1.58 -11.68 -3.86
CA VAL A 154 1.61 -10.27 -3.45
C VAL A 154 2.21 -10.15 -2.05
N ARG A 155 1.79 -11.02 -1.12
CA ARG A 155 2.36 -11.03 0.23
C ARG A 155 3.85 -11.36 0.21
N MET A 156 4.27 -12.41 -0.50
CA MET A 156 5.69 -12.77 -0.62
C MET A 156 6.50 -11.62 -1.21
N MET A 157 5.98 -10.93 -2.24
CA MET A 157 6.60 -9.73 -2.79
C MET A 157 6.83 -8.64 -1.72
N PHE A 158 5.92 -8.46 -0.76
CA PHE A 158 6.06 -7.44 0.30
C PHE A 158 6.96 -7.88 1.46
N THR A 159 7.11 -9.18 1.71
CA THR A 159 7.79 -9.69 2.91
C THR A 159 9.17 -10.28 2.68
N GLU A 160 9.52 -10.65 1.44
CA GLU A 160 10.78 -11.33 1.12
C GLU A 160 11.79 -10.37 0.48
N ASP A 161 13.08 -10.59 0.77
CA ASP A 161 14.23 -9.83 0.25
C ASP A 161 14.75 -10.34 -1.11
#